data_AF-A0A160VTE5-F1
#
_entry.id   AF-A0A160VTE5-F1
#
_cell.length_a   1.000
_cell.length_b   1.000
_cell.length_c   1.000
_cell.angle_alpha   90.00
_cell.angle_beta   90.00
_cell.angle_gamma   90.00
#
_symmetry.space_group_name_H-M   'P 1'
#
loop_
_entity.id
_entity.type
_entity.pdbx_description
1 polymer ?
#
loop_
_entity_poly.entity_id
_entity_poly.type
_entity_poly.pdbx_seq_one_letter_code
_entity_poly.pdbx_strand_id
1 'polypeptide(L)'
;MTRLERLLQDLALRLPEREIRKAGEVILAFRELSTVPVSPLYPRNFHPLLRLRKRLGGIDKEVLVSPIDLSIITNANMPAWKRIFDFHLDTDFVERTSIRGVECLLVGNKANLRRVYSLLSNLIPAMREPPRKIYSLGDEVYLKFEGDRFVKLKMIGSTLELEPYNIPLSQLSRIFGRATFILDSLFHAKNAAFYRLLFAVSLDTFGHFYEFFMKHVYPKLPPEHREFLEEMHDYRNFLQLLYFNLSRMNIDRVEDEVGIIIRRRSRPERPLELGILFREGRVEVSDRVSRAQINLLV
;
A
#
# COMPACT_ATOMS: atom_id res chain seq x y z
N MET A 1 -19.83 28.06 21.94
CA MET A 1 -20.16 26.62 21.85
C MET A 1 -19.88 26.11 20.45
N THR A 2 -18.91 25.21 20.29
CA THR A 2 -18.50 24.66 18.98
C THR A 2 -19.52 23.65 18.44
N ARG A 3 -19.48 23.34 17.13
CA ARG A 3 -20.34 22.28 16.55
C ARG A 3 -20.08 20.91 17.20
N LEU A 4 -18.83 20.63 17.57
CA LEU A 4 -18.47 19.41 18.29
C LEU A 4 -19.10 19.37 19.69
N GLU A 5 -19.02 20.45 20.47
CA GLU A 5 -19.64 20.49 21.81
C GLU A 5 -21.15 20.23 21.77
N ARG A 6 -21.85 20.83 20.79
CA ARG A 6 -23.28 20.56 20.54
C ARG A 6 -23.54 19.08 20.30
N LEU A 7 -22.78 18.47 19.38
CA LEU A 7 -22.88 17.06 19.07
C LEU A 7 -22.63 16.17 20.30
N LEU A 8 -21.64 16.50 21.13
CA LEU A 8 -21.33 15.73 22.34
C LEU A 8 -22.45 15.83 23.38
N GLN A 9 -23.08 16.99 23.54
CA GLN A 9 -24.27 17.14 24.38
C GLN A 9 -25.44 16.29 23.86
N ASP A 10 -25.70 16.32 22.55
CA ASP A 10 -26.74 15.50 21.92
C ASP A 10 -26.46 13.98 22.04
N LEU A 11 -25.18 13.60 22.05
CA LEU A 11 -24.74 12.23 22.27
C LEU A 11 -24.88 11.80 23.73
N ALA A 12 -24.71 12.71 24.70
CA ALA A 12 -24.89 12.42 26.13
C ALA A 12 -26.32 11.97 26.47
N LEU A 13 -27.32 12.43 25.69
CA LEU A 13 -28.70 11.96 25.80
C LEU A 13 -28.89 10.51 25.28
N ARG A 14 -27.95 10.02 24.47
CA ARG A 14 -28.06 8.74 23.75
C ARG A 14 -27.04 7.71 24.22
N LEU A 15 -25.88 8.09 24.73
CA LEU A 15 -24.83 7.17 25.16
C LEU A 15 -24.49 7.43 26.63
N PRO A 16 -23.94 6.45 27.37
CA PRO A 16 -23.51 6.68 28.75
C PRO A 16 -22.47 7.81 28.80
N GLU A 17 -22.56 8.67 29.82
CA GLU A 17 -21.70 9.85 29.96
C GLU A 17 -20.20 9.53 29.89
N ARG A 18 -19.79 8.40 30.48
CA ARG A 18 -18.40 7.90 30.45
C ARG A 18 -17.84 7.65 29.04
N GLU A 19 -18.70 7.42 28.05
CA GLU A 19 -18.31 7.12 26.67
C GLU A 19 -18.23 8.38 25.80
N ILE A 20 -18.77 9.52 26.25
CA ILE A 20 -18.92 10.71 25.40
C ILE A 20 -17.57 11.29 24.99
N ARG A 21 -16.60 11.28 25.90
CA ARG A 21 -15.22 11.68 25.57
C ARG A 21 -14.64 10.78 24.47
N LYS A 22 -14.77 9.46 24.62
CA LYS A 22 -14.30 8.48 23.63
C LYS A 22 -15.01 8.68 22.29
N ALA A 23 -16.33 8.85 22.28
CA ALA A 23 -17.10 9.14 21.07
C ALA A 23 -16.58 10.40 20.36
N GLY A 24 -16.28 11.47 21.09
CA GLY A 24 -15.69 12.68 20.54
C GLY A 24 -14.32 12.46 19.89
N GLU A 25 -13.44 11.72 20.56
CA GLU A 25 -12.12 11.35 20.02
C GLU A 25 -12.26 10.53 18.72
N VAL A 26 -13.22 9.61 18.67
CA VAL A 26 -13.52 8.81 17.47
C VAL A 26 -14.05 9.68 16.34
N ILE A 27 -15.03 10.55 16.59
CA ILE A 27 -15.58 11.43 15.56
C ILE A 27 -14.49 12.31 14.94
N LEU A 28 -13.61 12.88 15.77
CA LEU A 28 -12.47 13.67 15.29
C LEU A 28 -11.47 12.84 14.50
N ALA A 29 -11.17 11.62 14.93
CA ALA A 29 -10.30 10.70 14.19
C ALA A 29 -10.87 10.37 12.80
N PHE A 30 -12.16 10.04 12.71
CA PHE A 30 -12.82 9.77 11.44
C PHE A 30 -12.90 11.00 10.54
N ARG A 31 -13.09 12.19 11.12
CA ARG A 31 -13.03 13.45 10.38
C ARG A 31 -11.64 13.68 9.76
N GLU A 32 -10.59 13.44 10.54
CA GLU A 32 -9.20 13.54 10.08
C GLU A 32 -8.91 12.50 8.98
N LEU A 33 -9.32 11.24 9.17
CA LEU A 33 -9.20 10.17 8.16
C LEU A 33 -9.97 10.44 6.87
N SER A 34 -11.06 11.22 6.94
CA SER A 34 -11.84 11.62 5.76
C SER A 34 -11.07 12.62 4.87
N THR A 35 -9.97 13.20 5.35
CA THR A 35 -9.08 14.06 4.54
C THR A 35 -8.09 13.26 3.69
N VAL A 36 -7.96 11.94 3.92
CA VAL A 36 -7.00 11.09 3.22
C VAL A 36 -7.62 10.61 1.90
N PRO A 37 -7.11 11.01 0.71
CA PRO A 37 -7.78 10.81 -0.58
C PRO A 37 -7.94 9.35 -1.02
N VAL A 38 -7.10 8.45 -0.50
CA VAL A 38 -7.11 7.00 -0.75
C VAL A 38 -7.83 6.19 0.34
N SER A 39 -8.30 6.86 1.38
CA SER A 39 -9.09 6.25 2.44
C SER A 39 -10.49 5.94 1.92
N PRO A 40 -11.13 4.83 2.34
CA PRO A 40 -12.52 4.56 2.02
C PRO A 40 -13.47 5.62 2.61
N LEU A 41 -13.00 6.41 3.58
CA LEU A 41 -13.71 7.54 4.19
C LEU A 41 -13.64 8.83 3.35
N TYR A 42 -12.79 8.89 2.32
CA TYR A 42 -12.70 10.08 1.49
C TYR A 42 -14.02 10.31 0.76
N PRO A 43 -14.59 11.52 0.78
CA PRO A 43 -15.87 11.81 0.16
C PRO A 43 -15.76 11.96 -1.37
N ARG A 44 -15.37 10.90 -2.09
CA ARG A 44 -15.53 10.78 -3.55
C ARG A 44 -16.95 10.35 -3.87
N ASN A 45 -17.86 11.32 -3.89
CA ASN A 45 -19.29 11.15 -4.20
C ASN A 45 -20.14 10.47 -3.10
N PHE A 46 -19.55 10.11 -1.96
CA PHE A 46 -20.26 9.54 -0.82
C PHE A 46 -19.98 10.32 0.45
N HIS A 47 -21.02 10.54 1.25
CA HIS A 47 -20.90 11.12 2.57
C HIS A 47 -20.49 10.05 3.59
N PRO A 48 -19.33 10.15 4.27
CA PRO A 48 -18.94 9.18 5.27
C PRO A 48 -19.80 9.35 6.51
N LEU A 49 -20.34 8.25 7.03
CA LEU A 49 -21.12 8.21 8.26
C LEU A 49 -20.49 7.22 9.23
N LEU A 50 -20.48 7.59 10.50
CA LEU A 50 -19.95 6.78 11.59
C LEU A 50 -21.11 6.25 12.42
N ARG A 51 -21.28 4.92 12.45
CA ARG A 51 -22.22 4.25 13.36
C ARG A 51 -21.47 3.88 14.64
N LEU A 52 -21.72 4.65 15.69
CA LEU A 52 -21.23 4.36 17.03
C LEU A 52 -22.11 3.28 17.65
N ARG A 53 -21.54 2.11 17.96
CA ARG A 53 -22.22 0.99 18.61
C ARG A 53 -21.72 0.84 20.05
N LYS A 54 -22.63 0.59 20.99
CA LYS A 54 -22.30 0.31 22.39
C LYS A 54 -23.23 -0.77 22.92
N ARG A 55 -22.66 -1.79 23.55
CA ARG A 55 -23.45 -2.82 24.21
C ARG A 55 -23.87 -2.34 25.60
N LEU A 56 -25.17 -2.30 25.86
CA LEU A 56 -25.76 -1.93 27.15
C LEU A 56 -26.56 -3.14 27.66
N GLY A 57 -25.87 -3.99 28.43
CA GLY A 57 -26.42 -5.29 28.85
C GLY A 57 -26.58 -6.24 27.66
N GLY A 58 -27.84 -6.53 27.29
CA GLY A 58 -28.21 -7.41 26.18
C GLY A 58 -28.54 -6.71 24.85
N ILE A 59 -28.57 -5.37 24.82
CA ILE A 59 -29.00 -4.59 23.66
C ILE A 59 -27.83 -3.76 23.12
N ASP A 60 -27.66 -3.76 21.80
CA ASP A 60 -26.72 -2.85 21.12
C ASP A 60 -27.42 -1.53 20.82
N LYS A 61 -26.94 -0.46 21.45
CA LYS A 61 -27.38 0.90 21.15
C LYS A 61 -26.52 1.48 20.04
N GLU A 62 -27.18 2.05 19.04
CA GLU A 62 -26.52 2.58 17.84
C GLU A 62 -26.87 4.05 17.64
N VAL A 63 -25.86 4.85 17.31
CA VAL A 63 -26.04 6.25 16.92
C VAL A 63 -25.25 6.52 15.66
N LEU A 64 -25.90 7.06 14.64
CA LEU A 64 -25.27 7.43 13.39
C LEU A 64 -24.87 8.91 13.43
N VAL A 65 -23.62 9.20 13.07
CA VAL A 65 -23.03 10.54 13.16
C VAL A 65 -22.30 10.87 11.87
N SER A 66 -22.42 12.12 11.43
CA SER A 66 -21.59 12.67 10.34
C SER A 66 -20.29 13.24 10.94
N PRO A 67 -19.11 12.64 10.65
CA PRO A 67 -17.82 13.21 11.06
C PRO A 67 -17.48 14.51 10.31
N ILE A 68 -18.13 14.77 9.17
CA ILE A 68 -17.91 15.99 8.37
C ILE A 68 -18.72 17.16 8.94
N ASP A 69 -20.03 16.96 9.11
CA ASP A 69 -20.95 18.02 9.54
C ASP A 69 -20.97 18.20 11.07
N LEU A 70 -20.46 17.19 11.80
CA LEU A 70 -20.54 17.06 13.25
C LEU A 70 -21.99 17.12 13.74
N SER A 71 -22.81 16.24 13.19
CA SER A 71 -24.24 16.15 13.52
C SER A 71 -24.70 14.69 13.61
N ILE A 72 -25.78 14.46 14.35
CA ILE A 72 -26.44 13.15 14.41
C ILE A 72 -27.33 13.00 13.18
N ILE A 73 -27.23 11.83 12.57
CA ILE A 73 -28.00 11.48 11.39
C ILE A 73 -29.23 10.67 11.79
N THR A 74 -30.35 11.11 11.25
CA THR A 74 -31.70 10.56 11.40
C THR A 74 -32.27 10.29 10.01
N ASN A 75 -33.47 9.72 9.93
CA ASN A 75 -34.14 9.52 8.64
C ASN A 75 -34.43 10.84 7.90
N ALA A 76 -34.59 11.96 8.63
CA ALA A 76 -34.95 13.24 8.03
C ALA A 76 -33.77 13.98 7.36
N ASN A 77 -32.55 13.76 7.84
CA ASN A 77 -31.33 14.44 7.36
C ASN A 77 -30.30 13.44 6.81
N MET A 78 -30.75 12.27 6.39
CA MET A 78 -29.90 11.22 5.84
C MET A 78 -29.36 11.61 4.45
N PRO A 79 -28.04 11.62 4.22
CA PRO A 79 -27.50 11.82 2.88
C PRO A 79 -27.94 10.71 1.92
N ALA A 80 -28.22 11.08 0.67
CA ALA A 80 -28.61 10.12 -0.38
C ALA A 80 -27.48 9.11 -0.67
N TRP A 81 -26.31 9.62 -1.02
CA TRP A 81 -25.10 8.83 -1.26
C TRP A 81 -24.25 8.83 -0.01
N LYS A 82 -24.22 7.70 0.71
CA LYS A 82 -23.53 7.56 1.99
C LYS A 82 -22.79 6.23 2.09
N ARG A 83 -21.75 6.23 2.93
CA ARG A 83 -21.06 5.01 3.34
C ARG A 83 -20.99 4.98 4.86
N ILE A 84 -21.50 3.90 5.44
CA ILE A 84 -21.56 3.74 6.90
C ILE A 84 -20.35 2.91 7.35
N PHE A 85 -19.65 3.41 8.36
CA PHE A 85 -18.54 2.76 9.02
C PHE A 85 -18.92 2.48 10.46
N ASP A 86 -18.79 1.22 10.86
CA ASP A 86 -19.11 0.81 12.22
C ASP A 86 -17.89 1.05 13.12
N PHE A 87 -18.16 1.56 14.32
CA PHE A 87 -17.16 1.67 15.38
C PHE A 87 -17.80 1.25 16.71
N HIS A 88 -17.28 0.19 17.29
CA HIS A 88 -17.81 -0.39 18.52
C HIS A 88 -17.05 0.17 19.73
N LEU A 89 -17.74 0.97 20.55
CA LEU A 89 -17.15 1.69 21.69
C LEU A 89 -16.55 0.76 22.75
N ASP A 90 -16.95 -0.51 22.81
CA ASP A 90 -16.33 -1.48 23.73
C ASP A 90 -15.03 -2.13 23.22
N THR A 91 -14.91 -2.38 21.91
CA THR A 91 -13.87 -3.27 21.35
C THR A 91 -12.90 -2.55 20.44
N ASP A 92 -13.32 -1.43 19.87
CA ASP A 92 -12.50 -0.62 18.97
C ASP A 92 -11.86 0.53 19.72
N PHE A 93 -10.70 0.93 19.21
CA PHE A 93 -9.83 1.93 19.81
C PHE A 93 -9.40 2.94 18.76
N VAL A 94 -9.20 4.16 19.24
CA VAL A 94 -8.50 5.23 18.54
C VAL A 94 -7.26 5.51 19.35
N GLU A 95 -6.10 5.34 18.73
CA GLU A 95 -4.81 5.53 19.37
C GLU A 95 -4.05 6.63 18.63
N ARG A 96 -3.74 7.71 19.34
CA ARG A 96 -2.81 8.74 18.88
C ARG A 96 -1.46 8.47 19.52
N THR A 97 -0.48 8.08 18.70
CA THR A 97 0.83 7.63 19.16
C THR A 97 1.93 8.16 18.25
N SER A 98 3.18 7.79 18.53
CA SER A 98 4.31 8.05 17.65
C SER A 98 5.11 6.78 17.43
N ILE A 99 5.42 6.48 16.17
CA ILE A 99 6.32 5.38 15.81
C ILE A 99 7.57 6.01 15.23
N ARG A 100 8.70 5.87 15.94
CA ARG A 100 10.00 6.44 15.53
C ARG A 100 9.94 7.95 15.23
N GLY A 101 9.16 8.69 16.02
CA GLY A 101 9.01 10.15 15.87
C GLY A 101 7.96 10.57 14.83
N VAL A 102 7.34 9.62 14.10
CA VAL A 102 6.25 9.92 13.16
C VAL A 102 4.92 9.86 13.88
N GLU A 103 4.13 10.93 13.79
CA GLU A 103 2.78 10.98 14.33
C GLU A 103 1.89 9.92 13.68
N CYS A 104 1.15 9.18 14.51
CA CYS A 104 0.28 8.10 14.09
C CYS A 104 -1.13 8.29 14.66
N LEU A 105 -2.14 8.18 13.80
CA LEU A 105 -3.54 8.01 14.20
C LEU A 105 -4.01 6.63 13.77
N LEU A 106 -4.15 5.72 14.73
CA LEU A 106 -4.48 4.33 14.48
C LEU A 106 -5.90 4.04 14.96
N VAL A 107 -6.74 3.47 14.09
CA VAL A 107 -8.14 3.15 14.38
C VAL A 107 -8.41 1.68 14.10
N GLY A 108 -8.95 0.96 15.08
CA GLY A 108 -9.34 -0.45 14.93
C GLY A 108 -9.39 -1.21 16.26
N ASN A 109 -9.60 -2.52 16.20
CA ASN A 109 -9.54 -3.35 17.41
C ASN A 109 -8.08 -3.62 17.84
N LYS A 110 -7.92 -4.13 19.07
CA LYS A 110 -6.60 -4.36 19.69
C LYS A 110 -5.68 -5.29 18.88
N ALA A 111 -6.23 -6.29 18.19
CA ALA A 111 -5.44 -7.23 17.39
C ALA A 111 -4.92 -6.55 16.11
N ASN A 112 -5.78 -5.80 15.41
CA ASN A 112 -5.39 -5.04 14.22
C ASN A 112 -4.33 -3.97 14.58
N LEU A 113 -4.54 -3.21 15.66
CA LEU A 113 -3.59 -2.18 16.07
C LEU A 113 -2.20 -2.73 16.37
N ARG A 114 -2.11 -3.88 17.05
CA ARG A 114 -0.83 -4.56 17.30
C ARG A 114 -0.12 -4.98 16.02
N ARG A 115 -0.87 -5.54 15.05
CA ARG A 115 -0.34 -5.94 13.75
C ARG A 115 0.20 -4.73 12.98
N VAL A 116 -0.59 -3.67 12.89
CA VAL A 116 -0.20 -2.39 12.25
C VAL A 116 1.05 -1.84 12.91
N TYR A 117 1.09 -1.76 14.24
CA TYR A 117 2.23 -1.25 14.98
C TYR A 117 3.50 -2.07 14.72
N SER A 118 3.40 -3.40 14.73
CA SER A 118 4.52 -4.30 14.45
C SER A 118 5.05 -4.12 13.02
N LEU A 119 4.16 -4.06 12.03
CA LEU A 119 4.53 -3.80 10.64
C LEU A 119 5.26 -2.46 10.51
N LEU A 120 4.66 -1.38 11.02
CA LEU A 120 5.20 -0.02 10.93
C LEU A 120 6.54 0.13 11.66
N SER A 121 6.69 -0.51 12.82
CA SER A 121 7.92 -0.46 13.61
C SER A 121 9.11 -1.13 12.90
N ASN A 122 8.84 -2.11 12.03
CA ASN A 122 9.85 -2.75 11.18
C ASN A 122 10.06 -2.00 9.86
N LEU A 123 8.97 -1.45 9.30
CA LEU A 123 8.97 -0.79 8.00
C LEU A 123 9.69 0.56 8.05
N ILE A 124 9.26 1.47 8.95
CA ILE A 124 9.71 2.87 8.98
C ILE A 124 11.24 2.99 9.09
N PRO A 125 11.94 2.25 9.98
CA PRO A 125 13.40 2.35 10.07
C PRO A 125 14.15 1.91 8.80
N ALA A 126 13.52 1.11 7.94
CA ALA A 126 14.12 0.63 6.70
C ALA A 126 13.79 1.50 5.48
N MET A 127 12.88 2.46 5.63
CA MET A 127 12.58 3.46 4.61
C MET A 127 13.72 4.49 4.54
N ARG A 128 14.01 5.00 3.35
CA ARG A 128 14.98 6.10 3.19
C ARG A 128 14.37 7.43 3.57
N GLU A 129 13.09 7.61 3.25
CA GLU A 129 12.32 8.81 3.60
C GLU A 129 11.16 8.41 4.51
N PRO A 130 11.16 8.83 5.79
CA PRO A 130 10.05 8.51 6.68
C PRO A 130 8.80 9.32 6.28
N PRO A 131 7.60 8.75 6.44
CA PRO A 131 6.37 9.50 6.23
C PRO A 131 6.25 10.64 7.25
N ARG A 132 5.58 11.72 6.86
CA ARG A 132 5.28 12.86 7.74
C ARG A 132 4.23 12.50 8.80
N LYS A 133 3.28 11.65 8.42
CA LYS A 133 2.19 11.21 9.27
C LYS A 133 1.65 9.86 8.81
N ILE A 134 1.17 9.07 9.74
CA ILE A 134 0.60 7.75 9.45
C ILE A 134 -0.82 7.69 9.97
N TYR A 135 -1.68 7.10 9.17
CA TYR A 135 -3.06 6.81 9.52
C TYR A 135 -3.30 5.31 9.39
N SER A 136 -4.14 4.72 10.23
CA SER A 136 -4.67 3.39 9.97
C SER A 136 -6.16 3.29 10.26
N LEU A 137 -6.84 2.47 9.47
CA LEU A 137 -8.24 2.09 9.66
C LEU A 137 -8.35 0.58 9.46
N GLY A 138 -8.40 -0.17 10.55
CA GLY A 138 -8.35 -1.63 10.53
C GLY A 138 -7.04 -2.14 9.95
N ASP A 139 -7.12 -2.92 8.87
CA ASP A 139 -5.97 -3.49 8.16
C ASP A 139 -5.46 -2.59 7.00
N GLU A 140 -5.98 -1.37 6.87
CA GLU A 140 -5.52 -0.36 5.90
C GLU A 140 -4.63 0.68 6.59
N VAL A 141 -3.44 0.92 6.05
CA VAL A 141 -2.45 1.88 6.53
C VAL A 141 -2.18 2.90 5.44
N TYR A 142 -2.16 4.18 5.80
CA TYR A 142 -1.92 5.29 4.89
C TYR A 142 -0.70 6.08 5.35
N LEU A 143 0.34 6.06 4.53
CA LEU A 143 1.58 6.79 4.75
C LEU A 143 1.48 8.14 4.03
N LYS A 144 1.47 9.25 4.77
CA LYS A 144 1.43 10.60 4.21
C LYS A 144 2.84 11.15 4.00
N PHE A 145 3.11 11.65 2.81
CA PHE A 145 4.30 12.42 2.46
C PHE A 145 3.93 13.89 2.21
N GLU A 146 4.81 14.70 1.63
CA GLU A 146 4.53 16.12 1.45
C GLU A 146 3.43 16.37 0.40
N GLY A 147 2.59 17.38 0.65
CA GLY A 147 1.42 17.69 -0.16
C GLY A 147 0.36 16.58 -0.07
N ASP A 148 -0.23 16.24 -1.23
CA ASP A 148 -1.25 15.20 -1.37
C ASP A 148 -0.66 13.84 -1.79
N ARG A 149 0.60 13.57 -1.40
CA ARG A 149 1.30 12.32 -1.70
C ARG A 149 1.01 11.27 -0.63
N PHE A 150 0.43 10.14 -1.04
CA PHE A 150 0.10 9.05 -0.12
C PHE A 150 0.53 7.70 -0.68
N VAL A 151 0.81 6.77 0.24
CA VAL A 151 0.88 5.34 -0.09
C VAL A 151 -0.07 4.61 0.84
N LYS A 152 -1.00 3.88 0.24
CA LYS A 152 -1.89 2.96 0.94
C LYS A 152 -1.28 1.57 0.93
N LEU A 153 -1.24 0.95 2.10
CA LEU A 153 -0.90 -0.45 2.31
C LEU A 153 -2.12 -1.14 2.90
N LYS A 154 -2.66 -2.15 2.22
CA LYS A 154 -3.80 -2.91 2.71
C LYS A 154 -3.41 -4.37 2.90
N MET A 155 -3.61 -4.87 4.11
CA MET A 155 -3.24 -6.22 4.51
C MET A 155 -4.47 -7.11 4.47
N ILE A 156 -4.43 -8.20 3.70
CA ILE A 156 -5.53 -9.16 3.58
C ILE A 156 -4.95 -10.56 3.83
N GLY A 157 -5.00 -11.03 5.07
CA GLY A 157 -4.31 -12.27 5.46
C GLY A 157 -2.80 -12.15 5.22
N SER A 158 -2.27 -12.99 4.32
CA SER A 158 -0.86 -12.97 3.90
C SER A 158 -0.60 -12.16 2.62
N THR A 159 -1.60 -11.42 2.13
CA THR A 159 -1.52 -10.58 0.93
C THR A 159 -1.32 -9.11 1.29
N LEU A 160 -0.45 -8.43 0.54
CA LEU A 160 -0.23 -6.99 0.64
C LEU A 160 -0.64 -6.29 -0.67
N GLU A 161 -1.59 -5.38 -0.58
CA GLU A 161 -1.93 -4.46 -1.67
C GLU A 161 -1.24 -3.11 -1.42
N LEU A 162 -0.41 -2.67 -2.37
CA LEU A 162 0.21 -1.35 -2.36
C LEU A 162 -0.48 -0.46 -3.41
N GLU A 163 -0.96 0.71 -2.99
CA GLU A 163 -1.59 1.69 -3.88
C GLU A 163 -0.96 3.07 -3.64
N PRO A 164 -0.15 3.58 -4.59
CA PRO A 164 0.39 4.92 -4.51
C PRO A 164 -0.61 5.96 -5.03
N TYR A 165 -0.59 7.16 -4.45
CA TYR A 165 -1.43 8.27 -4.88
C TYR A 165 -0.60 9.54 -5.02
N ASN A 166 -0.56 10.06 -6.25
CA ASN A 166 0.27 11.20 -6.66
C ASN A 166 1.78 11.00 -6.42
N ILE A 167 2.26 9.74 -6.46
CA ILE A 167 3.69 9.43 -6.34
C ILE A 167 4.13 8.58 -7.54
N PRO A 168 5.06 9.06 -8.38
CA PRO A 168 5.61 8.26 -9.48
C PRO A 168 6.52 7.13 -8.96
N LEU A 169 6.72 6.10 -9.77
CA LEU A 169 7.43 4.87 -9.37
C LEU A 169 8.89 5.16 -8.97
N SER A 170 9.55 6.08 -9.66
CA SER A 170 10.91 6.54 -9.35
C SER A 170 11.03 7.14 -7.95
N GLN A 171 10.02 7.90 -7.52
CA GLN A 171 9.96 8.46 -6.16
C GLN A 171 9.59 7.38 -5.14
N LEU A 172 8.67 6.46 -5.44
CA LEU A 172 8.35 5.36 -4.54
C LEU A 172 9.58 4.49 -4.23
N SER A 173 10.39 4.18 -5.26
CA SER A 173 11.65 3.45 -5.08
C SER A 173 12.60 4.18 -4.12
N ARG A 174 12.73 5.51 -4.27
CA ARG A 174 13.53 6.33 -3.37
C ARG A 174 12.99 6.34 -1.95
N ILE A 175 11.68 6.48 -1.76
CA ILE A 175 11.03 6.52 -0.45
C ILE A 175 11.22 5.18 0.30
N PHE A 176 10.83 4.08 -0.32
CA PHE A 176 10.82 2.78 0.35
C PHE A 176 12.22 2.18 0.47
N GLY A 177 13.05 2.23 -0.59
CA GLY A 177 14.37 1.61 -0.59
C GLY A 177 14.33 0.18 -0.03
N ARG A 178 15.14 -0.09 1.01
CA ARG A 178 15.26 -1.42 1.64
C ARG A 178 13.97 -1.92 2.29
N ALA A 179 13.07 -1.02 2.70
CA ALA A 179 11.79 -1.40 3.28
C ALA A 179 10.94 -2.26 2.31
N THR A 180 11.15 -2.12 1.00
CA THR A 180 10.50 -2.95 -0.03
C THR A 180 10.83 -4.44 0.14
N PHE A 181 12.08 -4.78 0.43
CA PHE A 181 12.50 -6.18 0.64
C PHE A 181 11.96 -6.76 1.95
N ILE A 182 11.79 -5.92 2.98
CA ILE A 182 11.12 -6.31 4.22
C ILE A 182 9.66 -6.67 3.93
N LEU A 183 8.94 -5.81 3.21
CA LEU A 183 7.57 -6.11 2.79
C LEU A 183 7.48 -7.35 1.90
N ASP A 184 8.46 -7.55 1.00
CA ASP A 184 8.50 -8.75 0.17
C ASP A 184 8.69 -10.03 0.99
N SER A 185 9.42 -9.95 2.11
CA SER A 185 9.67 -11.09 3.00
C SER A 185 8.51 -11.36 3.96
N LEU A 186 7.77 -10.32 4.39
CA LEU A 186 6.68 -10.45 5.35
C LEU A 186 5.38 -11.00 4.75
N PHE A 187 5.17 -10.81 3.45
CA PHE A 187 3.93 -11.19 2.77
C PHE A 187 4.21 -12.24 1.69
N HIS A 188 3.28 -13.16 1.47
CA HIS A 188 3.43 -14.20 0.45
C HIS A 188 3.04 -13.68 -0.94
N ALA A 189 1.86 -13.05 -1.03
CA ALA A 189 1.31 -12.51 -2.27
C ALA A 189 1.27 -10.99 -2.21
N LYS A 190 1.49 -10.33 -3.35
CA LYS A 190 1.39 -8.86 -3.49
C LYS A 190 0.70 -8.48 -4.79
N ASN A 191 0.23 -7.24 -4.89
CA ASN A 191 -0.37 -6.75 -6.13
C ASN A 191 0.68 -6.35 -7.19
N ALA A 192 0.24 -6.12 -8.42
CA ALA A 192 1.13 -5.75 -9.52
C ALA A 192 1.95 -4.48 -9.24
N ALA A 193 1.32 -3.48 -8.60
CA ALA A 193 1.99 -2.24 -8.20
C ALA A 193 3.17 -2.47 -7.24
N PHE A 194 3.04 -3.41 -6.30
CA PHE A 194 4.15 -3.79 -5.43
C PHE A 194 5.29 -4.45 -6.20
N TYR A 195 5.00 -5.38 -7.11
CA TYR A 195 6.07 -6.03 -7.88
C TYR A 195 6.79 -5.05 -8.82
N ARG A 196 6.10 -4.07 -9.37
CA ARG A 196 6.71 -2.94 -10.09
C ARG A 196 7.66 -2.14 -9.20
N LEU A 197 7.25 -1.84 -7.96
CA LEU A 197 8.11 -1.18 -6.98
C LEU A 197 9.33 -2.05 -6.61
N LEU A 198 9.13 -3.35 -6.37
CA LEU A 198 10.20 -4.29 -6.07
C LEU A 198 11.23 -4.35 -7.19
N PHE A 199 10.78 -4.43 -8.44
CA PHE A 199 11.65 -4.36 -9.61
C PHE A 199 12.41 -3.02 -9.65
N ALA A 200 11.72 -1.89 -9.52
CA ALA A 200 12.33 -0.56 -9.54
C ALA A 200 13.43 -0.40 -8.47
N VAL A 201 13.17 -0.89 -7.25
CA VAL A 201 14.15 -0.87 -6.14
C VAL A 201 15.30 -1.84 -6.38
N SER A 202 15.04 -2.98 -7.04
CA SER A 202 16.09 -3.94 -7.38
C SER A 202 17.15 -3.35 -8.31
N LEU A 203 16.81 -2.33 -9.10
CA LEU A 203 17.74 -1.66 -10.02
C LEU A 203 18.73 -0.71 -9.31
N ASP A 204 18.60 -0.46 -8.01
CA ASP A 204 19.53 0.39 -7.26
C ASP A 204 20.95 -0.18 -7.20
N THR A 205 21.10 -1.51 -7.09
CA THR A 205 22.41 -2.18 -7.05
C THR A 205 22.34 -3.51 -7.80
N PHE A 206 23.47 -3.95 -8.36
CA PHE A 206 23.54 -5.26 -9.01
C PHE A 206 23.16 -6.41 -8.07
N GLY A 207 23.51 -6.33 -6.78
CA GLY A 207 23.16 -7.36 -5.80
C GLY A 207 21.65 -7.53 -5.62
N HIS A 208 20.92 -6.42 -5.43
CA HIS A 208 19.46 -6.47 -5.34
C HIS A 208 18.80 -6.95 -6.63
N PHE A 209 19.31 -6.52 -7.78
CA PHE A 209 18.82 -6.99 -9.08
C PHE A 209 19.04 -8.49 -9.25
N TYR A 210 20.22 -8.99 -8.90
CA TYR A 210 20.55 -10.41 -8.95
C TYR A 210 19.61 -11.23 -8.07
N GLU A 211 19.37 -10.81 -6.83
CA GLU A 211 18.42 -11.47 -5.92
C GLU A 211 17.00 -11.47 -6.49
N PHE A 212 16.54 -10.33 -7.01
CA PHE A 212 15.23 -10.23 -7.67
C PHE A 212 15.14 -11.20 -8.86
N PHE A 213 16.14 -11.20 -9.73
CA PHE A 213 16.18 -12.04 -10.92
C PHE A 213 16.15 -13.52 -10.55
N MET A 214 17.02 -13.96 -9.64
CA MET A 214 17.11 -15.36 -9.21
C MET A 214 15.86 -15.83 -8.48
N LYS A 215 15.20 -14.96 -7.72
CA LYS A 215 13.99 -15.31 -6.95
C LYS A 215 12.72 -15.28 -7.81
N HIS A 216 12.57 -14.28 -8.68
CA HIS A 216 11.30 -14.00 -9.35
C HIS A 216 11.28 -14.34 -10.84
N VAL A 217 12.43 -14.28 -11.53
CA VAL A 217 12.55 -14.42 -12.99
C VAL A 217 13.13 -15.79 -13.37
N TYR A 218 14.34 -16.12 -12.91
CA TYR A 218 15.08 -17.34 -13.28
C TYR A 218 14.25 -18.64 -13.17
N PRO A 219 13.51 -18.89 -12.07
CA PRO A 219 12.75 -20.14 -11.93
C PRO A 219 11.59 -20.30 -12.92
N LYS A 220 11.23 -19.22 -13.62
CA LYS A 220 10.10 -19.14 -14.55
C LYS A 220 10.55 -18.89 -15.99
N LEU A 221 11.86 -18.87 -16.24
CA LEU A 221 12.38 -18.70 -17.59
C LEU A 221 11.86 -19.82 -18.50
N PRO A 222 11.45 -19.49 -19.73
CA PRO A 222 11.18 -20.50 -20.75
C PRO A 222 12.43 -21.37 -20.99
N PRO A 223 12.26 -22.64 -21.42
CA PRO A 223 13.38 -23.57 -21.61
C PRO A 223 14.49 -23.01 -22.52
N GLU A 224 14.15 -22.41 -23.67
CA GLU A 224 15.14 -21.82 -24.60
C GLU A 224 15.99 -20.72 -23.92
N HIS A 225 15.39 -19.89 -23.08
CA HIS A 225 16.09 -18.82 -22.36
C HIS A 225 16.98 -19.38 -21.24
N ARG A 226 16.53 -20.45 -20.60
CA ARG A 226 17.29 -21.12 -19.55
C ARG A 226 18.53 -21.81 -20.14
N GLU A 227 18.35 -22.56 -21.23
CA GLU A 227 19.45 -23.17 -21.98
C GLU A 227 20.44 -22.10 -22.43
N PHE A 228 19.97 -20.98 -22.99
CA PHE A 228 20.83 -19.85 -23.36
C PHE A 228 21.67 -19.33 -22.19
N LEU A 229 21.07 -19.14 -21.01
CA LEU A 229 21.82 -18.69 -19.83
C LEU A 229 22.82 -19.73 -19.31
N GLU A 230 22.51 -21.03 -19.42
CA GLU A 230 23.38 -22.12 -19.01
C GLU A 230 24.55 -22.32 -19.99
N GLU A 231 24.34 -22.08 -21.29
CA GLU A 231 25.38 -22.06 -22.33
C GLU A 231 26.35 -20.88 -22.16
N MET A 232 25.91 -19.78 -21.55
CA MET A 232 26.81 -18.67 -21.25
C MET A 232 27.80 -19.08 -20.15
N HIS A 233 29.05 -19.32 -20.53
CA HIS A 233 30.18 -19.60 -19.63
C HIS A 233 30.31 -18.60 -18.46
N ASP A 234 29.75 -17.38 -18.59
CA ASP A 234 29.63 -16.41 -17.51
C ASP A 234 28.25 -15.71 -17.52
N TYR A 235 27.21 -16.41 -17.02
CA TYR A 235 25.86 -15.83 -16.86
C TYR A 235 25.84 -14.61 -15.92
N ARG A 236 26.81 -14.48 -15.01
CA ARG A 236 26.92 -13.32 -14.10
C ARG A 236 27.25 -12.06 -14.90
N ASN A 237 28.16 -12.15 -15.88
CA ASN A 237 28.46 -11.03 -16.79
C ASN A 237 27.24 -10.66 -17.64
N PHE A 238 26.45 -11.65 -18.09
CA PHE A 238 25.19 -11.37 -18.78
C PHE A 238 24.20 -10.60 -17.89
N LEU A 239 24.01 -11.05 -16.64
CA LEU A 239 23.14 -10.35 -15.70
C LEU A 239 23.65 -8.95 -15.37
N GLN A 240 24.97 -8.75 -15.31
CA GLN A 240 25.56 -7.41 -15.14
C GLN A 240 25.26 -6.51 -16.34
N LEU A 241 25.38 -7.02 -17.57
CA LEU A 241 25.03 -6.29 -18.78
C LEU A 241 23.53 -5.95 -18.80
N LEU A 242 22.67 -6.91 -18.44
CA LEU A 242 21.24 -6.72 -18.36
C LEU A 242 20.88 -5.65 -17.32
N TYR A 243 21.45 -5.76 -16.11
CA TYR A 243 21.33 -4.76 -15.05
C TYR A 243 21.75 -3.36 -15.51
N PHE A 244 22.91 -3.24 -16.17
CA PHE A 244 23.43 -1.96 -16.63
C PHE A 244 22.49 -1.26 -17.63
N ASN A 245 21.81 -2.02 -18.48
CA ASN A 245 20.83 -1.45 -19.40
C ASN A 245 19.50 -1.13 -18.69
N LEU A 246 19.01 -2.01 -17.80
CA LEU A 246 17.76 -1.81 -17.05
C LEU A 246 17.83 -0.63 -16.09
N SER A 247 18.94 -0.49 -15.37
CA SER A 247 19.18 0.63 -14.44
C SER A 247 19.19 2.02 -15.10
N ARG A 248 19.38 2.09 -16.42
CA ARG A 248 19.33 3.33 -17.20
C ARG A 248 17.95 3.64 -17.77
N MET A 249 16.99 2.73 -17.64
CA MET A 249 15.64 2.96 -18.11
C MET A 249 14.94 4.05 -17.30
N ASN A 250 14.01 4.75 -17.97
CA ASN A 250 13.05 5.56 -17.25
C ASN A 250 12.03 4.67 -16.54
N ILE A 251 12.24 4.45 -15.24
CA ILE A 251 11.41 3.60 -14.37
C ILE A 251 9.94 4.04 -14.37
N ASP A 252 9.65 5.33 -14.54
CA ASP A 252 8.26 5.83 -14.54
C ASP A 252 7.45 5.38 -15.77
N ARG A 253 8.12 4.85 -16.81
CA ARG A 253 7.48 4.25 -17.99
C ARG A 253 7.26 2.74 -17.86
N VAL A 254 7.68 2.13 -16.76
CA VAL A 254 7.43 0.71 -16.50
C VAL A 254 5.98 0.55 -16.09
N GLU A 255 5.17 0.02 -17.00
CA GLU A 255 3.78 -0.37 -16.75
C GLU A 255 3.76 -1.81 -16.20
N ASP A 256 2.98 -2.71 -16.79
CA ASP A 256 2.80 -4.08 -16.29
C ASP A 256 3.80 -5.08 -16.89
N GLU A 257 4.66 -4.65 -17.81
CA GLU A 257 5.67 -5.49 -18.47
C GLU A 257 6.99 -4.75 -18.66
N VAL A 258 8.10 -5.47 -18.48
CA VAL A 258 9.44 -5.12 -18.96
C VAL A 258 9.89 -6.16 -19.98
N GLY A 259 9.82 -5.78 -21.25
CA GLY A 259 10.31 -6.53 -22.39
C GLY A 259 11.78 -6.25 -22.72
N ILE A 260 12.54 -7.33 -22.86
CA ILE A 260 13.97 -7.33 -23.16
C ILE A 260 14.17 -8.14 -24.43
N ILE A 261 14.81 -7.56 -25.44
CA ILE A 261 15.25 -8.27 -26.64
C ILE A 261 16.74 -8.56 -26.52
N ILE A 262 17.14 -9.81 -26.74
CA ILE A 262 18.52 -10.27 -26.69
C ILE A 262 18.90 -10.80 -28.08
N ARG A 263 19.72 -10.05 -28.81
CA ARG A 263 20.28 -10.43 -30.10
C ARG A 263 21.61 -11.13 -29.88
N ARG A 264 21.71 -12.38 -30.35
CA ARG A 264 22.94 -13.17 -30.32
C ARG A 264 23.80 -12.84 -31.51
N ARG A 265 25.10 -12.56 -31.34
CA ARG A 265 26.02 -12.32 -32.47
C ARG A 265 26.04 -13.47 -33.48
N SER A 266 25.93 -14.71 -33.00
CA SER A 266 25.93 -15.91 -33.84
C SER A 266 24.65 -16.11 -34.65
N ARG A 267 23.52 -15.55 -34.19
CA ARG A 267 22.19 -15.65 -34.83
C ARG A 267 21.37 -14.38 -34.60
N PRO A 268 21.72 -13.25 -35.24
CA PRO A 268 21.05 -11.97 -35.03
C PRO A 268 19.60 -11.95 -35.54
N GLU A 269 19.28 -12.80 -36.53
CA GLU A 269 17.95 -12.94 -37.14
C GLU A 269 16.91 -13.61 -36.21
N ARG A 270 17.35 -14.28 -35.13
CA ARG A 270 16.47 -14.96 -34.17
C ARG A 270 16.79 -14.50 -32.74
N PRO A 271 16.36 -13.28 -32.36
CA PRO A 271 16.54 -12.77 -31.00
C PRO A 271 15.74 -13.59 -29.99
N LEU A 272 16.22 -13.62 -28.74
CA LEU A 272 15.43 -14.09 -27.60
C LEU A 272 14.66 -12.92 -27.02
N GLU A 273 13.36 -13.10 -26.82
CA GLU A 273 12.47 -12.10 -26.23
C GLU A 273 12.12 -12.50 -24.80
N LEU A 274 12.37 -11.65 -23.83
CA LEU A 274 12.09 -11.92 -22.43
C LEU A 274 11.16 -10.83 -21.88
N GLY A 275 9.90 -11.17 -21.64
CA GLY A 275 8.93 -10.30 -20.98
C GLY A 275 8.83 -10.61 -19.49
N ILE A 276 9.14 -9.65 -18.62
CA ILE A 276 8.89 -9.73 -17.17
C ILE A 276 7.55 -9.07 -16.90
N LEU A 277 6.51 -9.83 -16.56
CA LEU A 277 5.17 -9.30 -16.33
C LEU A 277 4.85 -9.22 -14.83
N PHE A 278 4.30 -8.08 -14.41
CA PHE A 278 3.87 -7.84 -13.04
C PHE A 278 2.36 -8.12 -12.94
N ARG A 279 1.98 -9.20 -12.26
CA ARG A 279 0.60 -9.62 -12.08
C ARG A 279 0.21 -9.62 -10.61
N GLU A 280 -1.09 -9.69 -10.36
CA GLU A 280 -1.61 -9.95 -9.02
C GLU A 280 -1.08 -11.30 -8.49
N GLY A 281 -0.44 -11.26 -7.33
CA GLY A 281 0.11 -12.41 -6.62
C GLY A 281 1.44 -12.95 -7.15
N ARG A 282 1.92 -12.53 -8.33
CA ARG A 282 3.19 -13.06 -8.89
C ARG A 282 3.84 -12.19 -9.96
N VAL A 283 5.14 -12.43 -10.16
CA VAL A 283 5.88 -12.08 -11.39
C VAL A 283 5.78 -13.24 -12.37
N GLU A 284 5.41 -12.99 -13.61
CA GLU A 284 5.42 -13.96 -14.72
C GLU A 284 6.55 -13.65 -15.69
N VAL A 285 6.94 -14.66 -16.48
CA VAL A 285 7.96 -14.53 -17.50
C VAL A 285 7.42 -15.09 -18.82
N SER A 286 7.55 -14.32 -19.89
CA SER A 286 7.10 -14.64 -21.24
C SER A 286 8.30 -14.73 -22.19
N ASP A 287 8.18 -15.63 -23.17
CA ASP A 287 9.11 -15.80 -24.31
C ASP A 287 8.83 -14.82 -25.46
N ARG A 288 7.86 -13.92 -25.27
CA ARG A 288 7.47 -12.86 -26.21
C ARG A 288 7.31 -11.54 -25.48
N VAL A 289 7.67 -10.45 -26.14
CA VAL A 289 7.50 -9.10 -25.61
C VAL A 289 6.41 -8.33 -26.36
N SER A 290 5.51 -7.68 -25.62
CA SER A 290 4.52 -6.79 -26.25
C SER A 290 5.17 -5.48 -26.70
N ARG A 291 6.11 -4.98 -25.90
CA ARG A 291 6.91 -3.79 -26.15
C ARG A 291 8.29 -4.00 -25.56
N ALA A 292 9.33 -3.80 -26.38
CA ALA A 292 10.70 -3.85 -25.89
C ALA A 292 11.11 -2.51 -25.26
N GLN A 293 11.61 -2.56 -24.03
CA GLN A 293 12.23 -1.43 -23.35
C GLN A 293 13.74 -1.43 -23.55
N ILE A 294 14.34 -2.60 -23.80
CA ILE A 294 15.79 -2.77 -24.02
C ILE A 294 16.03 -3.72 -25.17
N ASN A 295 17.10 -3.44 -25.93
CA ASN A 295 17.66 -4.35 -26.92
C ASN A 295 19.16 -4.53 -26.62
N LEU A 296 19.56 -5.78 -26.34
CA LEU A 296 20.92 -6.16 -26.01
C LEU A 296 21.54 -6.89 -27.20
N LEU A 297 22.81 -6.58 -27.49
CA LEU A 297 23.65 -7.40 -28.36
C LEU A 297 24.63 -8.16 -27.48
N VAL A 298 24.53 -9.49 -27.49
CA VAL A 298 25.38 -10.40 -26.72
C VAL A 298 26.18 -11.26 -27.70
#